data_AF-A0AAX3Y5T2-F1
#
_entry.id   AF-A0AAX3Y5T2-F1
#
_cell.length_a   1.000
_cell.length_b   1.000
_cell.length_c   1.000
_cell.angle_alpha   90.00
_cell.angle_beta   90.00
_cell.angle_gamma   90.00
#
_symmetry.space_group_name_H-M   'P 1'
#
loop_
_entity.id
_entity.type
_entity.pdbx_description
1 polymer ?
#
loop_
_entity_poly.entity_id
_entity_poly.type
_entity_poly.pdbx_seq_one_letter_code
_entity_poly.pdbx_strand_id
1 'polypeptide(L)'
;MSIGGNRSTPRQGFAFRNTYDMLTSVDILAFGLQGSVVQRAVTTQRNEELAFAVLADQVRRQILDTLASHGECSAGFISDQISTVGRTTVSTHLRALRLSGVVLERRQGRHRLYSIDPMGPANDALQFLRGLLERALGAKTSDSPMSPAVDPDGGSVRRRA
;
A
#
# COMPACT_ATOMS: atom_id res chain seq x y z
N MET A 1 -13.68 36.80 47.15
CA MET A 1 -12.81 35.87 46.43
C MET A 1 -13.57 35.30 45.25
N SER A 2 -13.26 35.79 44.04
CA SER A 2 -13.53 35.11 42.75
C SER A 2 -12.87 33.73 42.77
N ILE A 3 -13.23 32.71 41.99
CA ILE A 3 -13.31 32.56 40.51
C ILE A 3 -14.20 31.31 40.30
N GLY A 4 -15.27 31.28 39.52
CA GLY A 4 -15.30 31.37 38.06
C GLY A 4 -15.41 29.95 37.47
N GLY A 5 -16.59 29.60 36.97
CA GLY A 5 -16.87 28.29 36.37
C GLY A 5 -16.21 28.09 35.00
N ASN A 6 -16.20 26.85 34.52
CA ASN A 6 -16.06 26.61 33.10
C ASN A 6 -16.74 25.30 32.67
N ARG A 7 -17.88 25.44 31.99
CA ARG A 7 -18.47 24.37 31.16
C ARG A 7 -17.73 24.41 29.83
N SER A 8 -16.75 23.53 29.66
CA SER A 8 -16.04 23.40 28.39
C SER A 8 -16.72 22.35 27.52
N THR A 9 -17.74 22.75 26.77
CA THR A 9 -18.12 22.05 25.53
C THR A 9 -16.98 22.23 24.51
N PRO A 10 -16.44 21.19 23.86
CA PRO A 10 -15.65 21.40 22.67
C PRO A 10 -16.60 21.60 21.48
N ARG A 11 -16.46 22.79 20.90
CA ARG A 11 -17.11 23.30 19.70
C ARG A 11 -16.85 22.41 18.48
N GLN A 12 -17.88 22.34 17.64
CA GLN A 12 -17.77 21.98 16.24
C GLN A 12 -16.81 22.92 15.49
N GLY A 13 -16.18 22.38 14.45
CA GLY A 13 -15.82 23.13 13.25
C GLY A 13 -14.44 23.77 13.24
N PHE A 14 -13.43 23.01 12.82
CA PHE A 14 -12.27 23.60 12.13
C PHE A 14 -11.90 22.73 10.93
N ALA A 15 -12.42 23.14 9.78
CA ALA A 15 -11.99 22.71 8.47
C ALA A 15 -10.54 23.19 8.27
N PHE A 16 -9.59 22.26 8.29
CA PHE A 16 -8.25 22.52 7.75
C PHE A 16 -8.33 22.41 6.23
N ARG A 17 -8.55 23.57 5.60
CA ARG A 17 -8.17 23.81 4.20
C ARG A 17 -6.66 23.62 4.14
N ASN A 18 -6.21 22.58 3.46
CA ASN A 18 -4.79 22.42 3.18
C ASN A 18 -4.45 23.33 1.99
N THR A 19 -3.73 24.40 2.29
CA THR A 19 -3.16 25.35 1.32
C THR A 19 -1.89 24.74 0.73
N TYR A 20 -2.01 23.97 -0.34
CA TYR A 20 -0.92 23.71 -1.28
C TYR A 20 -1.52 23.56 -2.69
N ASP A 21 -2.01 24.68 -3.19
CA ASP A 21 -2.07 24.99 -4.62
C ASP A 21 -0.85 25.89 -4.93
N MET A 22 -0.31 25.84 -6.16
CA MET A 22 0.74 26.72 -6.73
C MET A 22 2.18 26.18 -6.95
N LEU A 23 2.48 24.87 -7.08
CA LEU A 23 3.81 24.48 -7.62
C LEU A 23 3.87 23.27 -8.59
N THR A 24 2.75 22.88 -9.19
CA THR A 24 2.77 22.01 -10.39
C THR A 24 1.92 22.62 -11.49
N SER A 25 2.41 23.73 -12.04
CA SER A 25 1.95 24.26 -13.33
C SER A 25 2.73 23.57 -14.44
N VAL A 26 2.08 22.66 -15.17
CA VAL A 26 2.16 22.60 -16.65
C VAL A 26 0.78 22.17 -17.16
N ASP A 27 0.06 23.18 -17.65
CA ASP A 27 -1.03 23.18 -18.63
C ASP A 27 -1.94 21.96 -18.79
N ILE A 28 -3.21 22.07 -18.36
CA ILE A 28 -4.36 21.58 -19.13
C ILE A 28 -5.57 22.50 -18.86
N LEU A 29 -5.63 23.64 -19.58
CA LEU A 29 -6.91 24.27 -19.93
C LEU A 29 -7.31 23.78 -21.32
N ALA A 30 -7.94 22.61 -21.39
CA ALA A 30 -8.74 22.20 -22.55
C ALA A 30 -9.59 20.98 -22.21
N PHE A 31 -10.85 21.01 -22.66
CA PHE A 31 -11.76 19.86 -22.82
C PHE A 31 -12.30 19.23 -21.51
N GLY A 32 -13.55 19.42 -21.10
CA GLY A 32 -14.76 19.42 -21.91
C GLY A 32 -15.20 17.98 -22.23
N LEU A 33 -16.07 17.42 -21.38
CA LEU A 33 -16.93 16.25 -21.61
C LEU A 33 -16.24 14.92 -22.01
N GLN A 34 -15.83 14.11 -21.00
CA GLN A 34 -15.84 12.62 -20.95
C GLN A 34 -14.91 12.14 -19.79
N GLY A 35 -15.38 12.16 -18.53
CA GLY A 35 -14.45 12.21 -17.38
C GLY A 35 -14.28 10.98 -16.47
N SER A 36 -15.15 9.97 -16.47
CA SER A 36 -15.23 9.06 -15.31
C SER A 36 -14.43 7.76 -15.41
N VAL A 37 -14.18 7.22 -16.61
CA VAL A 37 -13.49 5.92 -16.76
C VAL A 37 -11.98 6.08 -16.99
N VAL A 38 -11.57 7.11 -17.74
CA VAL A 38 -10.16 7.37 -18.06
C VAL A 38 -9.41 7.91 -16.83
N GLN A 39 -10.06 8.70 -15.97
CA GLN A 39 -9.44 9.23 -14.76
C GLN A 39 -9.07 8.15 -13.73
N ARG A 40 -9.84 7.07 -13.64
CA ARG A 40 -9.54 5.96 -12.71
C ARG A 40 -8.28 5.22 -13.11
N ALA A 41 -8.09 4.92 -14.40
CA ALA A 41 -6.87 4.25 -14.87
C ALA A 41 -5.60 5.09 -14.66
N VAL A 42 -5.68 6.40 -14.97
CA VAL A 42 -4.53 7.31 -14.84
C VAL A 42 -4.13 7.54 -13.36
N THR A 43 -5.12 7.60 -12.46
CA THR A 43 -4.84 7.74 -11.02
C THR A 43 -4.29 6.46 -10.40
N THR A 44 -4.81 5.29 -10.77
CA THR A 44 -4.29 3.99 -10.33
C THR A 44 -2.83 3.79 -10.77
N GLN A 45 -2.48 4.12 -12.02
CA GLN A 45 -1.09 3.94 -12.48
C GLN A 45 -0.10 4.85 -11.74
N ARG A 46 -0.46 6.12 -11.48
CA ARG A 46 0.38 7.03 -10.69
C ARG A 46 0.50 6.58 -9.23
N ASN A 47 -0.55 5.98 -8.67
CA ASN A 47 -0.54 5.41 -7.33
C ASN A 47 0.41 4.21 -7.25
N GLU A 48 0.35 3.29 -8.22
CA GLU A 48 1.24 2.13 -8.31
C GLU A 48 2.72 2.54 -8.33
N GLU A 49 3.08 3.53 -9.16
CA GLU A 49 4.46 4.04 -9.26
C GLU A 49 4.98 4.58 -7.91
N LEU A 50 4.15 5.35 -7.20
CA LEU A 50 4.50 5.88 -5.88
C LEU A 50 4.64 4.75 -4.84
N ALA A 51 3.77 3.74 -4.89
CA ALA A 51 3.87 2.58 -4.01
C ALA A 51 5.14 1.77 -4.28
N PHE A 52 5.47 1.48 -5.55
CA PHE A 52 6.70 0.75 -5.89
C PHE A 52 7.96 1.51 -5.48
N ALA A 53 8.01 2.83 -5.74
CA ALA A 53 9.15 3.66 -5.34
C ALA A 53 9.36 3.65 -3.82
N VAL A 54 8.28 3.68 -3.05
CA VAL A 54 8.35 3.67 -1.59
C VAL A 54 8.64 2.28 -1.03
N LEU A 55 8.13 1.20 -1.62
CA LEU A 55 8.38 -0.18 -1.16
C LEU A 55 9.77 -0.74 -1.56
N ALA A 56 10.48 -0.08 -2.47
CA ALA A 56 11.81 -0.51 -2.91
C ALA A 56 12.88 -0.45 -1.80
N ASP A 57 12.69 0.39 -0.79
CA ASP A 57 13.66 0.65 0.29
C ASP A 57 13.47 -0.29 1.49
N GLN A 58 14.58 -0.86 1.96
CA GLN A 58 14.58 -1.83 3.05
C GLN A 58 14.07 -1.26 4.37
N VAL A 59 14.46 -0.03 4.73
CA VAL A 59 14.06 0.59 6.00
C VAL A 59 12.57 0.92 5.96
N ARG A 60 12.05 1.40 4.82
CA ARG A 60 10.61 1.62 4.65
C ARG A 60 9.81 0.33 4.77
N ARG A 61 10.31 -0.79 4.25
CA ARG A 61 9.70 -2.12 4.48
C ARG A 61 9.72 -2.54 5.95
N GLN A 62 10.80 -2.28 6.69
CA GLN A 62 10.86 -2.56 8.14
C GLN A 62 9.86 -1.72 8.95
N ILE A 63 9.68 -0.45 8.58
CA ILE A 63 8.66 0.42 9.19
C ILE A 63 7.26 -0.17 8.95
N LEU A 64 6.95 -0.54 7.71
CA LEU A 64 5.67 -1.14 7.36
C LEU A 64 5.44 -2.47 8.08
N ASP A 65 6.46 -3.32 8.18
CA ASP A 65 6.37 -4.59 8.92
C ASP A 65 6.09 -4.37 10.41
N THR A 66 6.72 -3.36 11.01
CA THR A 66 6.45 -2.95 12.40
C THR A 66 5.00 -2.51 12.59
N LEU A 67 4.48 -1.70 11.66
CA LEU A 67 3.09 -1.24 11.66
C LEU A 67 2.09 -2.38 11.40
N ALA A 68 2.44 -3.34 10.55
CA ALA A 68 1.60 -4.52 10.30
C ALA A 68 1.50 -5.41 11.54
N SER A 69 2.60 -5.53 12.30
CA SER A 69 2.66 -6.37 13.51
C SER A 69 1.99 -5.74 14.73
N HIS A 70 2.08 -4.42 14.89
CA HIS A 70 1.65 -3.72 16.12
C HIS A 70 0.42 -2.83 15.91
N GLY A 71 -0.04 -2.63 14.67
CA GLY A 71 -1.13 -1.72 14.33
C GLY A 71 -0.70 -0.24 14.38
N GLU A 72 -1.51 0.61 14.99
CA GLU A 72 -1.21 2.05 15.07
C GLU A 72 -0.05 2.33 16.04
N CYS A 73 1.06 2.87 15.54
CA CYS A 73 2.26 3.12 16.34
C CYS A 73 2.74 4.57 16.28
N SER A 74 3.39 5.05 17.33
CA SER A 74 4.03 6.37 17.31
C SER A 74 5.38 6.33 16.59
N ALA A 75 5.84 7.47 16.05
CA ALA A 75 7.18 7.57 15.45
C ALA A 75 8.31 7.20 16.41
N GLY A 76 8.12 7.46 17.71
CA GLY A 76 9.08 7.07 18.76
C GLY A 76 9.18 5.55 18.87
N PHE A 77 8.03 4.88 19.00
CA PHE A 77 7.98 3.41 19.07
C PHE A 77 8.59 2.76 17.82
N ILE A 78 8.23 3.25 16.63
CA ILE A 78 8.78 2.74 15.36
C ILE A 78 10.30 2.90 15.33
N SER A 79 10.82 4.04 15.80
CA SER A 79 12.27 4.27 15.83
C SER A 79 12.98 3.40 16.85
N ASP A 80 12.34 3.04 17.95
CA ASP A 80 12.96 2.19 18.98
C ASP A 80 13.03 0.72 18.49
N GLN A 81 12.09 0.30 17.63
CA GLN A 81 12.09 -1.04 17.01
C GLN A 81 13.12 -1.20 15.88
N ILE A 82 13.53 -0.09 15.25
CA ILE A 82 14.46 -0.12 14.11
C ILE A 82 15.82 0.39 14.56
N SER A 83 16.70 -0.53 14.98
CA SER A 83 18.06 -0.21 15.43
C SER A 83 19.03 0.14 14.30
N THR A 84 18.71 -0.21 13.06
CA THR A 84 19.56 0.00 11.88
C THR A 84 19.71 1.48 11.51
N VAL A 85 18.74 2.34 11.85
CA VAL A 85 18.73 3.76 11.49
C VAL A 85 18.31 4.66 12.64
N GLY A 86 18.77 5.91 12.63
CA GLY A 86 18.41 6.90 13.66
C GLY A 86 17.02 7.51 13.48
N ARG A 87 16.50 8.14 14.56
CA ARG A 87 15.19 8.84 14.63
C ARG A 87 14.92 9.83 13.49
N THR A 88 15.95 10.56 13.07
CA THR A 88 15.84 11.53 11.96
C THR A 88 15.52 10.83 10.65
N THR A 89 16.23 9.74 10.35
CA THR A 89 16.03 8.94 9.14
C THR A 89 14.65 8.28 9.14
N VAL A 90 14.21 7.74 10.28
CA VAL A 90 12.87 7.16 10.45
C VAL A 90 11.78 8.21 10.18
N SER A 91 11.94 9.44 10.70
CA SER A 91 10.98 10.52 10.48
C SER A 91 10.88 10.92 8.99
N THR A 92 12.02 10.94 8.29
CA THR A 92 12.06 11.19 6.84
C THR A 92 11.36 10.08 6.06
N HIS A 93 11.60 8.82 6.41
CA HIS A 93 10.92 7.69 5.79
C HIS A 93 9.41 7.68 6.05
N LEU A 94 8.97 7.97 7.28
CA LEU A 94 7.55 8.12 7.62
C LEU A 94 6.89 9.24 6.83
N ARG A 95 7.61 10.35 6.61
CA ARG A 95 7.11 11.43 5.75
C ARG A 95 6.95 10.96 4.30
N ALA A 96 7.92 10.25 3.73
CA ALA A 96 7.83 9.71 2.37
C ALA A 96 6.66 8.71 2.24
N LEU A 97 6.52 7.80 3.20
CA LEU A 97 5.42 6.83 3.26
C LEU A 97 4.05 7.53 3.32
N ARG A 98 3.93 8.57 4.16
CA ARG A 98 2.72 9.39 4.24
C ARG A 98 2.41 10.12 2.93
N LEU A 99 3.41 10.71 2.29
CA LEU A 99 3.23 11.44 1.03
C LEU A 99 2.77 10.52 -0.11
N SER A 100 3.18 9.26 -0.08
CA SER A 100 2.72 8.24 -1.03
C SER A 100 1.34 7.67 -0.72
N GLY A 101 0.71 8.00 0.42
CA GLY A 101 -0.59 7.45 0.81
C GLY A 101 -0.57 5.99 1.28
N VAL A 102 0.61 5.34 1.38
CA VAL A 102 0.74 3.97 1.91
C VAL A 102 0.49 3.94 3.44
N VAL A 103 0.75 5.06 4.12
CA VAL A 103 0.60 5.20 5.57
C VAL A 103 -0.27 6.41 5.90
N LEU A 104 -1.19 6.22 6.84
CA LEU A 104 -2.02 7.26 7.43
C LEU A 104 -1.36 7.84 8.68
N GLU A 105 -1.63 9.12 8.96
CA GLU A 105 -1.21 9.78 10.19
C GLU A 105 -2.45 10.26 10.96
N ARG A 106 -2.55 9.86 12.22
CA ARG A 106 -3.59 10.31 13.16
C ARG A 106 -2.94 11.00 14.35
N ARG A 107 -3.48 12.15 14.76
CA ARG A 107 -3.02 12.85 15.96
C ARG A 107 -3.81 12.37 17.18
N GLN A 108 -3.10 11.89 18.20
CA GLN A 108 -3.67 11.54 19.50
C GLN A 108 -2.97 12.38 20.57
N GLY A 109 -3.61 13.48 20.97
CA GLY A 109 -3.04 14.46 21.89
C GLY A 109 -1.73 15.05 21.36
N ARG A 110 -0.62 14.79 22.07
CA ARG A 110 0.73 15.28 21.70
C ARG A 110 1.46 14.33 20.75
N HIS A 111 0.96 13.12 20.52
CA HIS A 111 1.61 12.11 19.70
C HIS A 111 0.98 12.02 18.30
N ARG A 112 1.82 11.66 17.33
CA ARG A 112 1.41 11.26 15.98
C ARG A 112 1.49 9.76 15.91
N LEU A 113 0.37 9.12 15.61
CA LEU A 113 0.26 7.70 15.35
C LEU A 113 0.21 7.47 13.85
N TYR A 114 0.87 6.40 13.42
CA TYR A 114 0.97 5.97 12.05
C TYR A 114 0.34 4.60 11.90
N SER A 115 -0.35 4.38 10.80
CA SER A 115 -0.99 3.10 10.46
C SER A 115 -0.97 2.87 8.95
N ILE A 116 -1.01 1.61 8.53
CA ILE A 116 -1.04 1.26 7.11
C ILE A 116 -2.43 1.59 6.54
N ASP A 117 -2.48 2.17 5.35
CA ASP A 117 -3.73 2.32 4.60
C ASP A 117 -4.00 1.04 3.78
N PRO A 118 -4.97 0.19 4.15
CA PRO A 118 -5.30 -1.01 3.38
C PRO A 118 -5.96 -0.70 2.03
N MET A 119 -6.48 0.51 1.84
CA MET A 119 -7.09 0.96 0.58
C MET A 119 -6.18 1.91 -0.20
N GLY A 120 -4.96 2.14 0.29
CA GLY A 120 -4.02 3.07 -0.31
C GLY A 120 -3.30 2.51 -1.54
N PRO A 121 -2.35 3.27 -2.10
CA PRO A 121 -1.61 2.91 -3.31
C PRO A 121 -0.87 1.56 -3.28
N ALA A 122 -0.54 1.06 -2.09
CA ALA A 122 0.03 -0.28 -1.94
C ALA A 122 -0.95 -1.39 -2.37
N ASN A 123 -2.25 -1.19 -2.18
CA ASN A 123 -3.28 -2.13 -2.64
C ASN A 123 -3.44 -2.10 -4.16
N ASP A 124 -3.36 -0.91 -4.78
CA ASP A 124 -3.35 -0.77 -6.25
C ASP A 124 -2.15 -1.51 -6.86
N ALA A 125 -0.95 -1.31 -6.30
CA ALA A 125 0.25 -2.04 -6.71
C ALA A 125 0.14 -3.56 -6.54
N LEU A 126 -0.49 -4.03 -5.46
CA LEU A 126 -0.74 -5.45 -5.23
C LEU A 126 -1.70 -6.03 -6.29
N GLN A 127 -2.79 -5.34 -6.58
CA GLN A 127 -3.78 -5.74 -7.60
C GLN A 127 -3.12 -5.84 -8.98
N PHE A 128 -2.29 -4.85 -9.34
CA PHE A 128 -1.52 -4.86 -10.57
C PHE A 128 -0.59 -6.09 -10.66
N LEU A 129 0.22 -6.33 -9.63
CA LEU A 129 1.14 -7.47 -9.58
C LEU A 129 0.40 -8.81 -9.66
N ARG A 130 -0.73 -8.93 -8.95
CA ARG A 130 -1.58 -10.12 -8.98
C ARG A 130 -2.06 -10.41 -10.40
N GLY A 131 -2.64 -9.42 -11.07
CA GLY A 131 -3.11 -9.57 -12.46
C GLY A 131 -1.97 -9.84 -13.45
N LEU A 132 -0.79 -9.27 -13.23
CA LEU A 132 0.40 -9.53 -14.04
C LEU A 132 0.85 -11.00 -13.93
N LEU A 133 0.94 -11.51 -12.69
CA LEU A 133 1.34 -12.89 -12.43
C LEU A 133 0.31 -13.89 -12.99
N GLU A 134 -0.98 -13.61 -12.84
CA GLU A 134 -2.05 -14.46 -13.39
C GLU A 134 -1.97 -14.58 -14.92
N ARG A 135 -1.68 -13.49 -15.63
CA ARG A 135 -1.44 -13.53 -17.08
C ARG A 135 -0.19 -14.35 -17.43
N ALA A 136 0.89 -14.17 -16.68
CA ALA A 136 2.13 -14.90 -16.91
C ALA A 136 1.98 -16.41 -16.64
N LEU A 137 1.21 -16.79 -15.62
CA LEU A 137 0.94 -18.18 -15.24
C LEU A 137 -0.10 -18.83 -16.16
N GLY A 138 -1.19 -18.12 -16.51
CA GLY A 138 -2.23 -18.59 -17.42
C GLY A 138 -1.77 -18.75 -18.87
N ALA A 139 -0.68 -18.08 -19.25
CA ALA A 139 -0.02 -18.29 -20.54
C ALA A 139 0.85 -19.58 -20.57
N LYS A 140 1.11 -20.22 -19.42
CA LYS A 140 1.98 -21.40 -19.31
C LYS A 140 1.26 -22.72 -19.02
N THR A 141 -0.07 -22.75 -18.99
CA THR A 141 -0.85 -23.98 -18.69
C THR A 141 -1.46 -24.67 -19.91
N SER A 142 -1.32 -24.13 -21.12
CA SER A 142 -1.83 -24.77 -22.35
C SER A 142 -0.82 -25.67 -23.06
N ASP A 143 0.39 -25.86 -22.53
CA ASP A 143 1.42 -26.71 -23.15
C ASP A 143 2.02 -27.71 -22.14
N SER A 144 1.19 -28.65 -21.70
CA SER A 144 1.69 -29.93 -21.17
C SER A 144 0.63 -31.04 -21.28
N PRO A 145 0.65 -31.84 -22.35
CA PRO A 145 0.17 -33.21 -22.28
C PRO A 145 1.25 -34.06 -21.59
N MET A 146 1.41 -33.91 -20.27
CA MET A 146 2.11 -34.92 -19.48
C MET A 146 1.07 -35.88 -18.90
N SER A 147 0.46 -36.68 -19.78
CA SER A 147 0.03 -38.01 -19.37
C SER A 147 1.25 -38.91 -19.51
N PRO A 148 1.84 -39.45 -18.42
CA PRO A 148 2.74 -40.57 -18.59
C PRO A 148 1.90 -41.69 -19.22
N ALA A 149 2.35 -42.15 -20.38
CA ALA A 149 1.81 -43.33 -21.02
C ALA A 149 1.71 -44.44 -19.96
N VAL A 150 0.48 -44.83 -19.64
CA VAL A 150 0.19 -46.09 -18.99
C VAL A 150 0.66 -47.15 -19.98
N ASP A 151 1.78 -47.80 -19.69
CA ASP A 151 2.15 -49.06 -20.33
C ASP A 151 1.09 -50.10 -19.96
N PRO A 152 0.30 -50.63 -20.90
CA PRO A 152 -0.58 -51.74 -20.66
C PRO A 152 0.08 -53.01 -21.24
N ASP A 153 1.27 -53.38 -20.75
CA ASP A 153 1.82 -54.70 -21.07
C ASP A 153 2.32 -55.42 -19.81
N GLY A 154 1.39 -55.56 -18.87
CA GLY A 154 1.50 -56.42 -17.71
C GLY A 154 0.70 -57.70 -17.92
N GLY A 155 1.28 -58.67 -18.63
CA GLY A 155 1.06 -60.09 -18.40
C GLY A 155 -0.21 -60.74 -18.98
N SER A 156 -0.02 -61.59 -20.00
CA SER A 156 -0.86 -62.77 -20.17
C SER A 156 -0.01 -64.03 -20.29
N VAL A 157 0.36 -64.54 -19.10
CA VAL A 157 0.65 -65.96 -18.90
C VAL A 157 -0.63 -66.74 -19.24
N ARG A 158 -0.67 -67.43 -20.38
CA ARG A 158 -1.64 -68.51 -20.61
C ARG A 158 -0.94 -69.86 -20.68
N ARG A 159 -1.37 -70.70 -19.75
CA ARG A 159 -0.95 -72.07 -19.44
C ARG A 159 -1.30 -73.06 -20.56
N ARG A 160 -0.49 -74.13 -20.60
CA ARG A 160 -0.81 -75.55 -20.89
C ARG A 160 -1.35 -75.90 -22.28
N ALA A 161 -0.64 -76.80 -22.97
CA ALA A 161 -0.90 -78.23 -22.93
C ALA A 161 0.38 -79.00 -23.27
#